data_AF-A0A8J6QRV4-F1
#
_entry.id   AF-A0A8J6QRV4-F1
#
_cell.length_a   1.000
_cell.length_b   1.000
_cell.length_c   1.000
_cell.angle_alpha   90.00
_cell.angle_beta   90.00
_cell.angle_gamma   90.00
#
_symmetry.space_group_name_H-M   'P 1'
#
loop_
_entity.id
_entity.type
_entity.pdbx_description
1 polymer ?
#
loop_
_entity_poly.entity_id
_entity_poly.type
_entity_poly.pdbx_seq_one_letter_code
_entity_poly.pdbx_strand_id
1 'polypeptide(L)'
;MAIRRHRLPRFWLVLTLGLVAAGVGSAYWWEKQLPERLEQAAAQGRLDDCLRYGEQLAALRWLGGKAPLEQGRCRRLKAEELWRKGAWAEALKLQLQLVNSGTSTPADQQQLLSWQQQLETRALNLYREGRLEEALKLLSTLNAAHNAGGTALGDQLSEDWNRQKFLKQRAEQLIPQKRWWEALDALNRIEHPWWKQQSAPLRRQVEQGIEGLRSGEQREHDVHGGSLSSNVPAERLNDLITQKLAQGMDDWQAFSAACRELGGRVVEAGPETACRR
;
A
#
# COMPACT_ATOMS: atom_id res chain seq x y z
N MET A 1 -21.28 40.94 84.40
CA MET A 1 -20.72 40.82 83.04
C MET A 1 -21.61 39.90 82.23
N ALA A 2 -22.40 40.44 81.29
CA ALA A 2 -23.32 39.65 80.47
C ALA A 2 -22.56 39.00 79.31
N ILE A 3 -22.53 37.66 79.28
CA ILE A 3 -21.94 36.89 78.18
C ILE A 3 -22.83 37.10 76.95
N ARG A 4 -22.37 37.94 76.00
CA ARG A 4 -22.96 38.08 74.67
C ARG A 4 -22.89 36.72 73.96
N ARG A 5 -24.03 36.03 73.88
CA ARG A 5 -24.18 34.81 73.06
C ARG A 5 -24.04 35.18 71.59
N HIS A 6 -22.88 34.93 71.00
CA HIS A 6 -22.63 35.07 69.57
C HIS A 6 -23.54 34.11 68.78
N ARG A 7 -24.57 34.63 68.11
CA ARG A 7 -25.47 33.87 67.20
C ARG A 7 -24.92 33.77 65.77
N LEU A 8 -23.93 34.59 65.41
CA LEU A 8 -23.26 34.61 64.11
C LEU A 8 -22.65 33.26 63.67
N PRO A 9 -21.94 32.48 64.52
CA PRO A 9 -21.34 31.23 64.08
C PRO A 9 -22.36 30.12 63.81
N ARG A 10 -23.51 30.12 64.52
CA ARG A 10 -24.60 29.15 64.28
C ARG A 10 -25.34 29.43 62.98
N PHE A 11 -25.58 30.71 62.66
CA PHE A 11 -26.24 31.08 61.41
C PHE A 11 -25.38 30.72 60.20
N TRP A 12 -24.07 31.00 60.26
CA TRP A 12 -23.14 30.61 59.21
C TRP A 12 -23.03 29.09 59.04
N LEU A 13 -23.00 28.34 60.15
CA LEU A 13 -23.01 26.87 60.11
C LEU A 13 -24.29 26.31 59.47
N VAL A 14 -25.46 26.82 59.84
CA VAL A 14 -26.74 26.37 59.25
C VAL A 14 -26.81 26.74 57.77
N LEU A 15 -26.30 27.91 57.38
CA LEU A 15 -26.28 28.35 56.00
C LEU A 15 -25.35 27.49 55.14
N THR A 16 -24.14 27.15 55.62
CA THR A 16 -23.21 26.29 54.90
C THR A 16 -23.68 24.83 54.85
N LEU A 17 -24.15 24.27 55.97
CA LEU A 17 -24.74 22.92 55.98
C LEU A 17 -25.99 22.83 55.11
N GLY A 18 -26.84 23.86 55.13
CA GLY A 18 -28.03 23.94 54.30
C GLY A 18 -27.69 23.99 52.81
N LEU A 19 -26.66 24.75 52.43
CA LEU A 19 -26.23 24.88 51.05
C LEU A 19 -25.55 23.59 50.55
N VAL A 20 -24.75 22.94 51.39
CA VAL A 20 -24.19 21.60 51.10
C VAL A 20 -25.29 20.56 50.97
N ALA A 21 -26.23 20.52 51.91
CA ALA A 21 -27.36 19.57 51.86
C ALA A 21 -28.27 19.80 50.66
N ALA A 22 -28.53 21.06 50.29
CA ALA A 22 -29.28 21.42 49.08
C ALA A 22 -28.51 20.98 47.82
N GLY A 23 -27.20 21.19 47.75
CA GLY A 23 -26.35 20.74 46.65
C GLY A 23 -26.37 19.21 46.49
N VAL A 24 -26.20 18.48 47.60
CA VAL A 24 -26.25 17.01 47.61
C VAL A 24 -27.63 16.48 47.25
N GLY A 25 -28.71 17.08 47.79
CA GLY A 25 -30.07 16.70 47.45
C GLY A 25 -30.42 16.96 45.98
N SER A 26 -29.94 18.06 45.41
CA SER A 26 -30.10 18.38 43.98
C SER A 26 -29.37 17.37 43.10
N ALA A 27 -28.14 17.02 43.46
CA ALA A 27 -27.35 16.03 42.74
C ALA A 27 -28.00 14.63 42.79
N TYR A 28 -28.49 14.22 43.96
CA TYR A 28 -29.18 12.93 44.15
C TYR A 28 -30.50 12.85 43.37
N TRP A 29 -31.29 13.93 43.36
CA TRP A 29 -32.52 13.99 42.57
C TRP A 29 -32.22 13.90 41.07
N TRP A 30 -31.16 14.58 40.63
CA TRP A 30 -30.74 14.57 39.23
C TRP A 30 -30.19 13.20 38.79
N GLU A 31 -29.42 12.53 39.65
CA GLU A 31 -28.94 11.16 39.45
C GLU A 31 -30.10 10.17 39.26
N LYS A 32 -31.20 10.34 40.00
CA LYS A 32 -32.37 9.44 39.89
C LYS A 32 -33.15 9.62 38.59
N GLN A 33 -33.19 10.83 38.02
CA GLN A 33 -33.95 11.13 36.80
C GLN A 33 -33.22 10.78 35.50
N LEU A 34 -31.89 10.85 35.49
CA LEU A 34 -31.07 10.63 34.29
C LEU A 34 -31.20 9.22 33.67
N PRO A 35 -31.25 8.12 34.44
CA PRO A 35 -31.45 6.77 33.90
C PRO A 35 -32.73 6.63 33.07
N GLU A 36 -33.86 7.13 33.59
CA GLU A 36 -35.15 7.06 32.87
C GLU A 36 -35.11 7.86 31.57
N ARG A 37 -34.47 9.04 31.57
CA ARG A 37 -34.30 9.84 30.35
C ARG A 37 -33.41 9.16 29.31
N LEU A 38 -32.39 8.45 29.78
CA LEU A 38 -31.49 7.67 28.92
C LEU A 38 -32.23 6.49 28.29
N GLU A 39 -32.98 5.72 29.08
CA GLU A 39 -33.82 4.62 28.59
C GLU A 39 -34.87 5.12 27.58
N GLN A 40 -35.53 6.24 27.86
CA GLN A 40 -36.49 6.85 26.94
C GLN A 40 -35.83 7.33 25.64
N ALA A 41 -34.65 7.97 25.72
CA ALA A 41 -33.91 8.39 24.54
C ALA A 41 -33.46 7.19 23.69
N ALA A 42 -32.98 6.12 24.33
CA ALA A 42 -32.62 4.86 23.69
C ALA A 42 -33.84 4.21 23.00
N ALA A 43 -34.98 4.12 23.70
CA ALA A 43 -36.22 3.55 23.18
C ALA A 43 -36.78 4.35 22.00
N GLN A 44 -36.61 5.67 22.00
CA GLN A 44 -37.05 6.57 20.93
C GLN A 44 -36.05 6.71 19.78
N GLY A 45 -34.92 6.00 19.82
CA GLY A 45 -33.87 6.09 18.79
C GLY A 45 -33.17 7.46 18.74
N ARG A 46 -33.31 8.28 19.78
CA ARG A 46 -32.61 9.57 19.92
C ARG A 46 -31.19 9.32 20.41
N LEU A 47 -30.36 8.78 19.51
CA LEU A 47 -29.02 8.28 19.85
C LEU A 47 -28.08 9.37 20.38
N ASP A 48 -28.16 10.58 19.84
CA ASP A 48 -27.35 11.72 20.31
C ASP A 48 -27.73 12.14 21.74
N ASP A 49 -29.03 12.19 22.04
CA ASP A 49 -29.53 12.45 23.39
C ASP A 49 -29.13 11.31 24.34
N CYS A 50 -29.23 10.06 23.90
CA CYS A 50 -28.83 8.91 24.70
C CYS A 50 -27.33 8.95 25.06
N LEU A 51 -26.46 9.28 24.10
CA LEU A 51 -25.04 9.43 24.35
C LEU A 51 -24.76 10.56 25.34
N ARG A 52 -25.42 11.71 25.17
CA ARG A 52 -25.27 12.86 26.07
C ARG A 52 -25.67 12.53 27.50
N TYR A 53 -26.83 11.89 27.70
CA TYR A 53 -27.26 11.46 29.04
C TYR A 53 -26.33 10.39 29.62
N GLY A 54 -25.82 9.49 28.79
CA GLY A 54 -24.85 8.47 29.21
C GLY A 54 -23.52 9.08 29.68
N GLU A 55 -23.02 10.10 28.98
CA GLU A 55 -21.81 10.84 29.38
C GLU A 55 -22.00 11.60 30.69
N GLN A 56 -23.15 12.26 30.86
CA GLN A 56 -23.50 12.94 32.12
C GLN A 56 -23.54 11.95 33.29
N LEU A 57 -24.11 10.77 33.08
CA LEU A 57 -24.18 9.74 34.11
C LEU A 57 -22.80 9.11 34.39
N ALA A 58 -21.96 8.95 33.37
CA ALA A 58 -20.57 8.51 33.54
C ALA A 58 -19.72 9.53 34.32
N ALA A 59 -19.98 10.83 34.18
CA ALA A 59 -19.32 11.88 34.98
C ALA A 59 -19.73 11.81 36.47
N LEU A 60 -20.94 11.33 36.76
CA LEU A 60 -21.45 11.13 38.12
C LEU A 60 -21.01 9.79 38.75
N ARG A 61 -20.23 8.97 38.03
CA ARG A 61 -19.83 7.61 38.45
C ARG A 61 -19.03 7.57 39.76
N TRP A 62 -18.40 8.67 40.16
CA TRP A 62 -17.71 8.79 41.47
C TRP A 62 -18.67 8.63 42.67
N LEU A 63 -19.99 8.74 42.44
CA LEU A 63 -21.04 8.53 43.44
C LEU A 63 -21.44 7.04 43.61
N GLY A 64 -20.77 6.11 42.93
CA GLY A 64 -20.92 4.66 43.16
C GLY A 64 -21.88 3.93 42.20
N GLY A 65 -22.43 4.60 41.19
CA GLY A 65 -23.29 3.98 40.17
C GLY A 65 -22.53 3.10 39.15
N LYS A 66 -23.12 1.97 38.73
CA LYS A 66 -22.62 1.19 37.57
C LYS A 66 -22.89 1.95 36.26
N ALA A 67 -22.01 1.82 35.27
CA ALA A 67 -22.28 2.33 33.93
C ALA A 67 -23.52 1.60 33.37
N PRO A 68 -24.55 2.32 32.89
CA PRO A 68 -25.80 1.71 32.45
C PRO A 68 -25.57 0.92 31.17
N LEU A 69 -26.11 -0.30 31.10
CA LEU A 69 -26.03 -1.18 29.90
C LEU A 69 -26.52 -0.48 28.63
N GLU A 70 -27.53 0.39 28.77
CA GLU A 70 -28.08 1.20 27.69
C GLU A 70 -27.07 2.19 27.08
N GLN A 71 -26.05 2.63 27.84
CA GLN A 71 -24.97 3.44 27.28
C GLN A 71 -24.16 2.65 26.24
N GLY A 72 -23.89 1.37 26.51
CA GLY A 72 -23.21 0.48 25.56
C GLY A 72 -24.04 0.28 24.29
N ARG A 73 -25.36 0.07 24.44
CA ARG A 73 -26.30 -0.06 23.32
C ARG A 73 -26.34 1.21 22.45
N CYS A 74 -26.44 2.38 23.05
CA CYS A 74 -26.49 3.64 22.30
C CYS A 74 -25.20 3.93 21.54
N ARG A 75 -24.03 3.65 22.13
CA ARG A 75 -22.74 3.75 21.43
C ARG A 75 -22.68 2.83 20.22
N ARG A 76 -23.10 1.57 20.37
CA ARG A 76 -23.12 0.59 19.28
C ARG A 76 -23.99 1.05 18.11
N LEU A 77 -25.24 1.41 18.40
CA LEU A 77 -26.19 1.87 17.38
C LEU A 77 -25.70 3.14 16.67
N LYS A 78 -25.14 4.10 17.42
CA LYS A 78 -24.63 5.34 16.83
C LYS A 78 -23.38 5.10 15.98
N ALA A 79 -22.47 4.25 16.45
CA ALA A 79 -21.28 3.87 15.69
C ALA A 79 -21.68 3.20 14.36
N GLU A 80 -22.65 2.28 14.38
CA GLU A 80 -23.18 1.64 13.16
C GLU A 80 -23.89 2.62 12.21
N GLU A 81 -24.63 3.59 12.75
CA GLU A 81 -25.25 4.66 11.96
C GLU A 81 -24.17 5.51 11.25
N LEU A 82 -23.16 5.96 11.98
CA LEU A 82 -22.06 6.76 11.44
C LEU A 82 -21.25 5.97 10.41
N TRP A 83 -21.02 4.68 10.68
CA TRP A 83 -20.35 3.79 9.74
C TRP A 83 -21.07 3.71 8.40
N ARG A 84 -22.40 3.49 8.41
CA ARG A 84 -23.24 3.45 7.21
C ARG A 84 -23.28 4.79 6.47
N LYS A 85 -23.16 5.91 7.19
CA LYS A 85 -23.12 7.26 6.62
C LYS A 85 -21.75 7.66 6.05
N GLY A 86 -20.72 6.83 6.20
CA GLY A 86 -19.36 7.15 5.77
C GLY A 86 -18.57 8.03 6.74
N ALA A 87 -19.12 8.34 7.92
CA ALA A 87 -18.44 9.04 9.01
C ALA A 87 -17.56 8.06 9.80
N TRP A 88 -16.57 7.47 9.12
CA TRP A 88 -15.80 6.33 9.62
C TRP A 88 -14.92 6.68 10.82
N ALA A 89 -14.35 7.89 10.87
CA ALA A 89 -13.51 8.33 11.97
C ALA A 89 -14.31 8.41 13.28
N GLU A 90 -15.51 9.02 13.22
CA GLU A 90 -16.43 9.16 14.33
C GLU A 90 -17.00 7.80 14.77
N ALA A 91 -17.34 6.94 13.80
CA ALA A 91 -17.79 5.57 14.07
C ALA A 91 -16.73 4.75 14.83
N LEU A 92 -15.48 4.77 14.34
CA LEU A 92 -14.37 4.08 14.99
C LEU A 92 -14.07 4.63 16.38
N LYS A 93 -14.11 5.96 16.55
CA LYS A 93 -13.92 6.60 17.85
C LYS A 93 -14.95 6.09 18.87
N LEU A 94 -16.23 6.04 18.48
CA LEU A 94 -17.29 5.53 19.35
C LEU A 94 -17.13 4.03 19.63
N GLN A 95 -16.74 3.25 18.62
CA GLN A 95 -16.51 1.81 18.80
C GLN A 95 -15.32 1.54 19.73
N LEU A 96 -14.24 2.30 19.62
CA LEU A 96 -13.09 2.23 20.54
C LEU A 96 -13.50 2.59 21.97
N GLN A 97 -14.30 3.66 22.14
CA GLN A 97 -14.85 4.03 23.45
C GLN A 97 -15.78 2.96 24.03
N LEU A 98 -16.53 2.25 23.18
CA LEU A 98 -17.36 1.12 23.59
C LEU A 98 -16.49 -0.05 24.04
N VAL A 99 -15.49 -0.46 23.25
CA VAL A 99 -14.56 -1.56 23.60
C VAL A 99 -13.82 -1.29 24.91
N ASN A 100 -13.39 -0.05 25.12
CA ASN A 100 -12.70 0.38 26.35
C ASN A 100 -13.66 0.66 27.53
N SER A 101 -14.97 0.46 27.34
CA SER A 101 -15.96 0.61 28.41
C SER A 101 -16.15 -0.70 29.19
N GLY A 102 -16.67 -0.59 30.41
CA GLY A 102 -17.10 -1.76 31.19
C GLY A 102 -18.37 -2.46 30.65
N THR A 103 -18.93 -1.99 29.53
CA THR A 103 -20.14 -2.53 28.89
C THR A 103 -19.85 -3.20 27.53
N SER A 104 -18.56 -3.44 27.22
CA SER A 104 -18.16 -4.08 25.96
C SER A 104 -18.46 -5.58 25.95
N THR A 105 -18.62 -6.12 24.74
CA THR A 105 -18.78 -7.53 24.44
C THR A 105 -17.67 -7.99 23.48
N PRO A 106 -17.38 -9.30 23.38
CA PRO A 106 -16.43 -9.81 22.39
C PRO A 106 -16.80 -9.43 20.95
N ALA A 107 -18.10 -9.34 20.65
CA ALA A 107 -18.59 -8.88 19.35
C ALA A 107 -18.17 -7.43 19.03
N ASP A 108 -18.09 -6.55 20.03
CA ASP A 108 -17.65 -5.17 19.83
C ASP A 108 -16.17 -5.08 19.43
N GLN A 109 -15.35 -5.93 20.02
CA GLN A 109 -13.92 -6.03 19.70
C GLN A 109 -13.73 -6.55 18.28
N GLN A 110 -14.44 -7.62 17.92
CA GLN A 110 -14.41 -8.18 16.57
C GLN A 110 -14.91 -7.17 15.53
N GLN A 111 -15.96 -6.41 15.84
CA GLN A 111 -16.48 -5.37 14.97
C GLN A 111 -15.44 -4.27 14.73
N LEU A 112 -14.76 -3.81 15.79
CA LEU A 112 -13.69 -2.81 15.68
C LEU A 112 -12.58 -3.28 14.74
N LEU A 113 -12.10 -4.51 14.94
CA LEU A 113 -11.05 -5.09 14.09
C LEU A 113 -11.51 -5.23 12.63
N SER A 114 -12.76 -5.69 12.41
CA SER A 114 -13.34 -5.81 11.08
C SER A 114 -13.40 -4.46 10.36
N TRP A 115 -13.84 -3.41 11.05
CA TRP A 115 -13.90 -2.06 10.49
C TRP A 115 -12.53 -1.49 10.16
N GLN A 116 -11.55 -1.70 11.04
CA GLN A 116 -10.16 -1.29 10.76
C GLN A 116 -9.62 -2.00 9.51
N GLN A 117 -9.81 -3.32 9.41
CA GLN A 117 -9.36 -4.11 8.26
C GLN A 117 -10.06 -3.71 6.95
N GLN A 118 -11.35 -3.37 6.99
CA GLN A 118 -12.09 -2.87 5.82
C GLN A 118 -11.50 -1.57 5.28
N LEU A 119 -11.15 -0.62 6.15
CA LEU A 119 -10.57 0.65 5.75
C LEU A 119 -9.12 0.48 5.26
N GLU A 120 -8.34 -0.38 5.92
CA GLU A 120 -6.99 -0.73 5.46
C GLU A 120 -7.02 -1.35 4.06
N THR A 121 -7.89 -2.33 3.85
CA THR A 121 -8.05 -3.01 2.54
C THR A 121 -8.45 -2.00 1.46
N ARG A 122 -9.37 -1.09 1.78
CA ARG A 122 -9.79 -0.02 0.86
C ARG A 122 -8.64 0.94 0.56
N ALA A 123 -7.82 1.29 1.54
CA ALA A 123 -6.62 2.12 1.33
C ALA A 123 -5.61 1.42 0.41
N LEU A 124 -5.37 0.12 0.62
CA LEU A 124 -4.48 -0.67 -0.25
C LEU A 124 -5.01 -0.78 -1.69
N ASN A 125 -6.32 -0.85 -1.89
CA ASN A 125 -6.91 -0.82 -3.23
C ASN A 125 -6.73 0.54 -3.90
N LEU A 126 -7.01 1.64 -3.18
CA LEU A 126 -6.74 3.00 -3.67
C LEU A 126 -5.26 3.17 -4.04
N TYR A 127 -4.36 2.66 -3.21
CA TYR A 127 -2.92 2.67 -3.49
C TYR A 127 -2.59 1.95 -4.79
N ARG A 128 -3.06 0.71 -4.98
CA ARG A 128 -2.85 -0.08 -6.20
C ARG A 128 -3.38 0.60 -7.46
N GLU A 129 -4.48 1.35 -7.34
CA GLU A 129 -5.07 2.19 -8.40
C GLU A 129 -4.26 3.46 -8.73
N GLY A 130 -3.21 3.76 -7.96
CA GLY A 130 -2.40 4.96 -8.12
C GLY A 130 -2.90 6.18 -7.34
N ARG A 131 -3.84 5.99 -6.41
CA ARG A 131 -4.49 7.06 -5.64
C ARG A 131 -3.89 7.15 -4.23
N LEU A 132 -2.58 7.40 -4.16
CA LEU A 132 -1.83 7.44 -2.89
C LEU A 132 -2.45 8.43 -1.90
N GLU A 133 -2.75 9.66 -2.32
CA GLU A 133 -3.26 10.70 -1.41
C GLU A 133 -4.59 10.29 -0.75
N GLU A 134 -5.48 9.65 -1.51
CA GLU A 134 -6.76 9.16 -1.00
C GLU A 134 -6.57 7.96 -0.06
N ALA A 135 -5.62 7.09 -0.36
CA ALA A 135 -5.23 5.99 0.54
C ALA A 135 -4.70 6.54 1.88
N LEU A 136 -3.81 7.53 1.86
CA LEU A 136 -3.27 8.15 3.07
C LEU A 136 -4.33 8.88 3.88
N LYS A 137 -5.25 9.60 3.20
CA LYS A 137 -6.40 10.22 3.86
C LYS A 137 -7.26 9.18 4.57
N LEU A 138 -7.49 8.02 3.96
CA LEU A 138 -8.24 6.95 4.60
C LEU A 138 -7.48 6.35 5.79
N LEU A 139 -6.17 6.10 5.66
CA LEU A 139 -5.35 5.59 6.77
C LEU A 139 -5.25 6.57 7.94
N SER A 140 -5.42 7.87 7.70
CA SER A 140 -5.44 8.89 8.75
C SER A 140 -6.61 8.69 9.73
N THR A 141 -7.75 8.15 9.24
CA THR A 141 -8.90 7.84 10.12
C THR A 141 -8.59 6.70 11.09
N LEU A 142 -7.57 5.89 10.78
CA LEU A 142 -7.05 4.81 11.63
C LEU A 142 -5.86 5.24 12.48
N ASN A 143 -5.41 6.50 12.37
CA ASN A 143 -4.11 6.94 12.88
C ASN A 143 -2.94 6.07 12.36
N ALA A 144 -3.08 5.53 11.14
CA ALA A 144 -2.13 4.63 10.50
C ALA A 144 -1.45 5.28 9.27
N ALA A 145 -1.67 6.58 9.05
CA ALA A 145 -1.05 7.32 7.95
C ALA A 145 0.42 7.67 8.21
N HIS A 146 0.76 8.01 9.46
CA HIS A 146 2.11 8.42 9.84
C HIS A 146 2.36 8.10 11.32
N ASN A 147 3.59 7.71 11.66
CA ASN A 147 4.04 7.72 13.05
C ASN A 147 5.50 8.20 13.16
N ALA A 148 5.91 8.60 14.36
CA ALA A 148 7.26 9.12 14.59
C ALA A 148 8.39 8.12 14.28
N GLY A 149 8.08 6.81 14.26
CA GLY A 149 9.02 5.75 13.92
C GLY A 149 9.10 5.42 12.43
N GLY A 150 8.26 6.03 11.57
CA GLY A 150 8.16 5.70 10.15
C GLY A 150 7.66 4.29 9.85
N THR A 151 7.05 3.60 10.83
CA THR A 151 6.60 2.21 10.68
C THR A 151 5.10 2.09 10.38
N ALA A 152 4.40 3.22 10.29
CA ALA A 152 2.99 3.23 9.96
C ALA A 152 2.78 2.76 8.51
N LEU A 153 1.63 2.15 8.23
CA LEU A 153 1.34 1.68 6.87
C LEU A 153 1.42 2.82 5.85
N GLY A 154 0.91 4.01 6.17
CA GLY A 154 0.98 5.14 5.25
C GLY A 154 2.41 5.63 4.97
N ASP A 155 3.32 5.52 5.92
CA ASP A 155 4.75 5.81 5.71
C ASP A 155 5.35 4.82 4.71
N GLN A 156 5.08 3.52 4.90
CA GLN A 156 5.55 2.46 4.01
C GLN A 156 5.00 2.63 2.58
N LEU A 157 3.72 2.97 2.43
CA LEU A 157 3.11 3.23 1.12
C LEU A 157 3.74 4.46 0.44
N SER A 158 4.01 5.52 1.21
CA SER A 158 4.64 6.74 0.69
C SER A 158 6.08 6.49 0.26
N GLU A 159 6.83 5.71 1.03
CA GLU A 159 8.20 5.30 0.70
C GLU A 159 8.23 4.44 -0.56
N ASP A 160 7.38 3.41 -0.65
CA ASP A 160 7.28 2.56 -1.83
C ASP A 160 6.96 3.40 -3.07
N TRP A 161 5.94 4.26 -2.98
CA TRP A 161 5.55 5.16 -4.07
C TRP A 161 6.69 6.03 -4.56
N ASN A 162 7.44 6.65 -3.64
CA ASN A 162 8.57 7.50 -3.96
C ASN A 162 9.72 6.69 -4.59
N ARG A 163 9.96 5.46 -4.13
CA ARG A 163 10.94 4.56 -4.75
C ARG A 163 10.58 4.25 -6.19
N GLN A 164 9.32 3.92 -6.48
CA GLN A 164 8.88 3.64 -7.86
C GLN A 164 8.99 4.88 -8.76
N LYS A 165 8.60 6.05 -8.24
CA LYS A 165 8.75 7.33 -8.95
C LYS A 165 10.20 7.58 -9.34
N PHE A 166 11.14 7.37 -8.41
CA PHE A 166 12.57 7.54 -8.66
C PHE A 166 13.09 6.58 -9.72
N LEU A 167 12.68 5.31 -9.71
CA LEU A 167 13.06 4.32 -10.72
C LEU A 167 12.62 4.76 -12.13
N LYS A 168 11.39 5.25 -12.27
CA LYS A 168 10.90 5.80 -13.54
C LYS A 168 11.74 7.00 -13.98
N GLN A 169 11.98 7.97 -13.09
CA GLN A 169 12.78 9.16 -13.39
C GLN A 169 14.20 8.82 -13.81
N ARG A 170 14.82 7.83 -13.16
CA ARG A 170 16.14 7.32 -13.54
C ARG A 170 16.12 6.75 -14.96
N ALA A 171 15.11 5.95 -15.32
CA ALA A 171 14.97 5.45 -16.68
C ALA A 171 14.83 6.58 -17.71
N GLU A 172 14.04 7.61 -17.41
CA GLU A 172 13.87 8.80 -18.26
C GLU A 172 15.19 9.56 -18.49
N GLN A 173 16.10 9.58 -17.52
CA GLN A 173 17.42 10.20 -17.66
C GLN A 173 18.41 9.34 -18.47
N LEU A 174 18.30 8.01 -18.39
CA LEU A 174 19.22 7.07 -19.04
C LEU A 174 18.90 6.86 -20.52
N ILE A 175 17.62 6.95 -20.91
CA ILE A 175 17.14 6.78 -22.28
C ILE A 175 17.82 7.73 -23.28
N PRO A 176 17.90 9.06 -23.06
CA PRO A 176 18.57 9.98 -23.97
C PRO A 176 20.07 9.71 -24.12
N GLN A 177 20.70 9.13 -23.09
CA GLN A 177 22.11 8.75 -23.09
C GLN A 177 22.36 7.41 -23.80
N LYS A 178 21.31 6.78 -24.35
CA LYS A 178 21.35 5.44 -24.96
C LYS A 178 21.87 4.35 -24.01
N ARG A 179 21.76 4.55 -22.68
CA ARG A 179 22.15 3.58 -21.65
C ARG A 179 21.03 2.55 -21.46
N TRP A 180 20.71 1.82 -22.52
CA TRP A 180 19.48 1.04 -22.62
C TRP A 180 19.36 -0.06 -21.57
N TRP A 181 20.42 -0.82 -21.32
CA TRP A 181 20.41 -1.92 -20.35
C TRP A 181 20.16 -1.43 -18.92
N GLU A 182 20.72 -0.28 -18.55
CA GLU A 182 20.50 0.32 -17.23
C GLU A 182 19.11 0.95 -17.10
N ALA A 183 18.60 1.55 -18.17
CA ALA A 183 17.22 2.01 -18.21
C ALA A 183 16.26 0.83 -18.05
N LEU A 184 16.54 -0.31 -18.69
CA LEU A 184 15.74 -1.53 -18.56
C LEU A 184 15.79 -2.10 -17.14
N ASP A 185 16.97 -2.15 -16.49
CA ASP A 185 17.10 -2.57 -15.08
C ASP A 185 16.25 -1.68 -14.16
N ALA A 186 16.32 -0.36 -14.31
CA ALA A 186 15.49 0.56 -13.53
C ALA A 186 13.98 0.29 -13.74
N LEU A 187 13.56 0.07 -14.99
CA LEU A 187 12.17 -0.23 -15.33
C LEU A 187 11.71 -1.63 -14.86
N ASN A 188 12.63 -2.60 -14.76
CA ASN A 188 12.34 -3.95 -14.27
C ASN A 188 12.09 -3.98 -12.76
N ARG A 189 12.69 -3.05 -12.01
CA ARG A 189 12.49 -2.93 -10.55
C ARG A 189 11.21 -2.20 -10.16
N ILE A 190 10.49 -1.62 -11.11
CA ILE A 190 9.19 -1.01 -10.86
C ILE A 190 8.18 -2.15 -10.65
N GLU A 191 7.72 -2.31 -9.41
CA GLU A 191 6.78 -3.40 -9.06
C GLU A 191 5.32 -2.97 -9.03
N HIS A 192 5.05 -1.74 -8.64
CA HIS A 192 3.70 -1.25 -8.41
C HIS A 192 2.85 -1.27 -9.71
N PRO A 193 1.63 -1.84 -9.70
CA PRO A 193 0.83 -2.03 -10.92
C PRO A 193 0.59 -0.74 -11.71
N TRP A 194 0.16 0.33 -11.03
CA TRP A 194 -0.05 1.62 -11.68
C TRP A 194 1.25 2.17 -12.28
N TRP A 195 2.39 2.06 -11.58
CA TRP A 195 3.67 2.56 -12.10
C TRP A 195 4.16 1.74 -13.28
N LYS A 196 3.97 0.40 -13.28
CA LYS A 196 4.24 -0.46 -14.45
C LYS A 196 3.48 0.02 -15.68
N GLN A 197 2.21 0.36 -15.52
CA GLN A 197 1.39 0.91 -16.60
C GLN A 197 1.92 2.28 -17.07
N GLN A 198 2.22 3.19 -16.14
CA GLN A 198 2.74 4.52 -16.49
C GLN A 198 4.12 4.48 -17.15
N SER A 199 4.95 3.48 -16.84
CA SER A 199 6.29 3.33 -17.43
C SER A 199 6.32 2.46 -18.70
N ALA A 200 5.18 1.90 -19.13
CA ALA A 200 5.11 1.02 -20.30
C ALA A 200 5.60 1.68 -21.61
N PRO A 201 5.35 2.97 -21.89
CA PRO A 201 5.92 3.63 -23.07
C PRO A 201 7.45 3.68 -23.05
N LEU A 202 8.04 3.98 -21.89
CA LEU A 202 9.50 4.02 -21.71
C LEU A 202 10.12 2.63 -21.92
N ARG A 203 9.47 1.58 -21.41
CA ARG A 203 9.89 0.19 -21.61
C ARG A 203 9.96 -0.16 -23.11
N ARG A 204 8.90 0.13 -23.86
CA ARG A 204 8.88 -0.10 -25.32
C ARG A 204 9.99 0.66 -26.03
N GLN A 205 10.25 1.91 -25.66
CA GLN A 205 11.33 2.71 -26.24
C GLN A 205 12.71 2.09 -25.96
N VAL A 206 12.95 1.61 -24.73
CA VAL A 206 14.20 0.95 -24.35
C VAL A 206 14.38 -0.37 -25.09
N GLU A 207 13.34 -1.20 -25.15
CA GLU A 207 13.36 -2.48 -25.87
C GLU A 207 13.65 -2.29 -27.37
N GLN A 208 13.05 -1.28 -28.00
CA GLN A 208 13.35 -0.91 -29.39
C GLN A 208 14.80 -0.41 -29.56
N GLY A 209 15.32 0.37 -28.60
CA GLY A 209 16.71 0.83 -28.61
C GLY A 209 17.72 -0.32 -28.52
N ILE A 210 17.44 -1.32 -27.69
CA ILE A 210 18.26 -2.54 -27.56
C ILE A 210 18.23 -3.35 -28.86
N GLU A 211 17.06 -3.55 -29.44
CA GLU A 211 16.92 -4.29 -30.69
C GLU A 211 17.65 -3.59 -31.85
N GLY A 212 17.58 -2.26 -31.89
CA GLY A 212 18.35 -1.45 -32.83
C GLY A 212 19.86 -1.70 -32.73
N LEU A 213 20.42 -1.80 -31.52
CA LEU A 213 21.84 -2.13 -31.33
C LEU A 213 22.19 -3.52 -31.83
N ARG A 214 21.38 -4.54 -31.50
CA ARG A 214 21.61 -5.93 -31.93
C ARG A 214 21.60 -6.06 -33.45
N SER A 215 20.63 -5.41 -34.11
CA SER A 215 20.55 -5.41 -35.57
C SER A 215 21.70 -4.65 -36.23
N GLY A 216 22.26 -3.63 -35.56
CA GLY A 216 23.45 -2.91 -35.99
C GLY A 216 24.72 -3.74 -35.85
N GLU A 217 24.93 -4.39 -34.71
CA GLU A 217 26.07 -5.29 -34.45
C GLU A 217 26.07 -6.50 -35.39
N GLN A 218 24.90 -7.08 -35.69
CA GLN A 218 24.78 -8.14 -36.69
C GLN A 218 25.19 -7.65 -38.08
N ARG A 219 24.77 -6.44 -38.48
CA ARG A 219 25.20 -5.85 -39.75
C ARG A 219 26.69 -5.49 -39.76
N GLU A 220 27.27 -5.03 -38.66
CA GLU A 220 28.72 -4.77 -38.58
C GLU A 220 29.54 -6.07 -38.58
N HIS A 221 29.06 -7.15 -37.97
CA HIS A 221 29.67 -8.48 -38.12
C HIS A 221 29.59 -9.00 -39.56
N ASP A 222 28.48 -8.73 -40.26
CA ASP A 222 28.36 -9.06 -41.70
C ASP A 222 29.29 -8.20 -42.58
N VAL A 223 29.71 -7.02 -42.10
CA VAL A 223 30.55 -6.06 -42.84
C VAL A 223 32.05 -6.14 -42.48
N HIS A 224 32.39 -6.74 -41.33
CA HIS A 224 33.78 -7.04 -40.95
C HIS A 224 34.25 -8.45 -41.33
N GLY A 225 33.43 -9.24 -42.02
CA GLY A 225 33.86 -10.37 -42.85
C GLY A 225 34.56 -9.87 -44.11
N GLY A 226 35.78 -9.35 -43.96
CA GLY A 226 36.65 -8.91 -45.05
C GLY A 226 37.00 -10.05 -46.01
N SER A 227 36.14 -10.27 -47.00
CA SER A 227 36.39 -10.89 -48.30
C SER A 227 37.27 -12.16 -48.33
N LEU A 228 36.66 -13.28 -47.96
CA LEU A 228 36.88 -14.55 -48.64
C LEU A 228 35.58 -14.93 -49.34
N SER A 229 35.14 -14.14 -50.34
CA SER A 229 34.05 -14.57 -51.21
C SER A 229 34.48 -15.84 -51.95
N SER A 230 34.04 -17.00 -51.48
CA SER A 230 34.14 -18.24 -52.24
C SER A 230 33.45 -18.01 -53.59
N ASN A 231 34.20 -18.08 -54.68
CA ASN A 231 33.65 -18.01 -56.04
C ASN A 231 33.04 -19.36 -56.49
N VAL A 232 32.93 -20.31 -55.55
CA VAL A 232 32.27 -21.59 -55.72
C VAL A 232 30.85 -21.49 -55.12
N PRO A 233 29.80 -21.92 -55.85
CA PRO A 233 28.43 -21.87 -55.34
C PRO A 233 28.31 -22.59 -53.99
N ALA A 234 27.88 -21.86 -52.95
CA ALA A 234 27.89 -22.34 -51.57
C ALA A 234 27.03 -23.60 -51.38
N GLU A 235 25.87 -23.67 -52.04
CA GLU A 235 24.98 -24.84 -51.97
C GLU A 235 25.66 -26.11 -52.49
N ARG A 236 26.34 -26.04 -53.65
CA ARG A 236 27.05 -27.20 -54.22
C ARG A 236 28.24 -27.65 -53.38
N LEU A 237 28.93 -26.71 -52.74
CA LEU A 237 30.03 -27.02 -51.82
C LEU A 237 29.48 -27.73 -50.57
N ASN A 238 28.39 -27.24 -50.00
CA ASN A 238 27.78 -27.81 -48.81
C ASN A 238 27.19 -29.21 -49.06
N ASP A 239 26.58 -29.44 -50.22
CA ASP A 239 26.07 -30.76 -50.61
C ASP A 239 27.18 -31.80 -50.70
N LEU A 240 28.32 -31.44 -51.31
CA LEU A 240 29.48 -32.32 -51.42
C LEU A 240 30.12 -32.58 -50.05
N ILE A 241 30.27 -31.55 -49.20
CA ILE A 241 30.77 -31.73 -47.83
C ILE A 241 29.90 -32.73 -47.08
N THR A 242 28.58 -32.55 -47.12
CA THR A 242 27.61 -33.45 -46.47
C THR A 242 27.74 -34.88 -46.98
N GLN A 243 27.92 -35.06 -48.30
CA GLN A 243 28.14 -36.37 -48.90
C GLN A 243 29.45 -37.01 -48.44
N LYS A 244 30.54 -36.25 -48.30
CA LYS A 244 31.84 -36.77 -47.82
C LYS A 244 31.84 -37.09 -46.33
N LEU A 245 31.15 -36.29 -45.52
CA LEU A 245 30.93 -36.59 -44.10
C LEU A 245 30.14 -37.89 -43.92
N ALA A 246 29.11 -38.10 -44.74
CA ALA A 246 28.35 -39.35 -44.76
C ALA A 246 29.19 -40.58 -45.20
N GLN A 247 30.32 -40.35 -45.87
CA GLN A 247 31.30 -41.38 -46.23
C GLN A 247 32.38 -41.60 -45.15
N GLY A 248 32.26 -40.93 -44.00
CA GLY A 248 33.14 -41.10 -42.85
C GLY A 248 34.40 -40.24 -42.86
N MET A 249 34.48 -39.23 -43.72
CA MET A 249 35.56 -38.23 -43.66
C MET A 249 35.34 -37.28 -42.47
N ASP A 250 36.44 -36.75 -41.91
CA ASP A 250 36.35 -35.65 -40.95
C ASP A 250 36.05 -34.32 -41.66
N ASP A 251 35.62 -33.32 -40.89
CA ASP A 251 35.17 -32.01 -41.39
C ASP A 251 36.21 -31.32 -42.29
N TRP A 252 37.50 -31.43 -41.95
CA TRP A 252 38.58 -30.81 -42.73
C TRP A 252 38.85 -31.57 -44.03
N GLN A 253 38.87 -32.90 -43.97
CA GLN A 253 39.02 -33.74 -45.15
C GLN A 253 37.85 -33.59 -46.12
N ALA A 254 36.62 -33.56 -45.60
CA ALA A 254 35.40 -33.36 -46.37
C ALA A 254 35.41 -32.01 -47.09
N PHE A 255 35.76 -30.93 -46.36
CA PHE A 255 35.85 -29.58 -46.92
C PHE A 255 36.95 -29.45 -48.00
N SER A 256 38.17 -29.91 -47.70
CA SER A 256 39.29 -29.81 -48.63
C SER A 256 39.11 -30.68 -49.88
N ALA A 257 38.50 -31.85 -49.75
CA ALA A 257 38.14 -32.73 -50.86
C ALA A 257 37.02 -32.13 -51.73
N ALA A 258 35.93 -31.65 -51.11
CA ALA A 258 34.83 -31.01 -51.82
C ALA A 258 35.28 -29.76 -52.58
N CYS A 259 36.15 -28.95 -51.97
CA CYS A 259 36.73 -27.78 -52.64
C CYS A 259 37.53 -28.16 -53.88
N ARG A 260 38.38 -29.20 -53.78
CA ARG A 260 39.19 -29.70 -54.90
C ARG A 260 38.32 -30.31 -56.00
N GLU A 261 37.27 -31.04 -55.63
CA GLU A 261 36.32 -31.67 -56.57
C GLU A 261 35.54 -30.62 -57.35
N LEU A 262 35.25 -29.48 -56.73
CA LEU A 262 34.68 -28.30 -57.40
C LEU A 262 35.73 -27.49 -58.17
N GLY A 263 36.96 -27.97 -58.33
CA GLY A 263 38.03 -27.31 -59.08
C GLY A 263 38.66 -26.10 -58.37
N GLY A 264 38.37 -25.91 -57.08
CA GLY A 264 38.96 -24.87 -56.25
C GLY A 264 40.19 -25.34 -55.48
N ARG A 265 40.85 -24.38 -54.83
CA ARG A 265 41.92 -24.56 -53.87
C ARG A 265 41.49 -23.96 -52.54
N VAL A 266 41.88 -24.63 -51.46
CA VAL A 266 41.68 -24.12 -50.11
C VAL A 266 42.65 -22.97 -49.87
N VAL A 267 42.12 -21.83 -49.43
CA VAL A 267 42.89 -20.65 -49.06
C VAL A 267 42.62 -20.35 -47.59
N GLU A 268 43.69 -20.28 -46.81
CA GLU A 268 43.66 -19.93 -45.40
C GLU A 268 44.00 -18.44 -45.25
N ALA A 269 43.16 -17.69 -44.54
CA ALA A 269 43.44 -16.32 -44.15
C ALA A 269 43.10 -16.13 -42.67
N GLY A 270 44.13 -16.31 -41.82
CA GLY A 270 43.96 -16.22 -40.37
C GLY A 270 43.10 -17.37 -39.82
N PRO A 271 42.10 -17.11 -38.94
CA PRO A 271 41.23 -18.16 -38.40
C PRO A 271 40.19 -18.69 -39.41
N GLU A 272 40.11 -18.12 -40.60
CA GLU A 272 39.13 -18.49 -41.63
C GLU A 272 39.75 -19.30 -42.76
N THR A 273 39.02 -20.30 -43.23
CA THR A 273 39.36 -21.10 -44.42
C THR A 273 38.25 -20.98 -45.45
N ALA A 274 38.58 -20.73 -46.72
CA ALA A 274 37.60 -20.76 -47.80
C ALA A 274 38.08 -21.52 -49.05
N CYS A 275 37.14 -21.90 -49.90
CA CYS A 275 37.41 -22.50 -51.21
C CYS A 275 37.42 -21.45 -52.32
N ARG A 276 38.47 -21.39 -53.15
CA ARG A 276 38.54 -20.49 -54.33
C ARG A 276 39.02 -21.19 -55.59
N ARG A 277 38.37 -20.96 -56.72
CA ARG A 277 38.93 -21.22 -58.06
C ARG A 277 39.86 -20.10 -58.49
#